data_AF-A0A800EX87-F1
#
_entry.id   AF-A0A800EX87-F1
#
_cell.length_a   1.000
_cell.length_b   1.000
_cell.length_c   1.000
_cell.angle_alpha   90.00
_cell.angle_beta   90.00
_cell.angle_gamma   90.00
#
_symmetry.space_group_name_H-M   'P 1'
#
loop_
_entity.id
_entity.type
_entity.pdbx_description
1 polymer ?
#
loop_
_entity_poly.entity_id
_entity_poly.type
_entity_poly.pdbx_seq_one_letter_code
_entity_poly.pdbx_strand_id
1 'polypeptide(L)'
;AKRYIAKYTINPALAQGVSEYVGSVEPGKLADIVIWSPAFFGVKPDMVIKSGTITSARMGDPNASIPTPQPSHYRPMFGAYGASLTASSVTFVSAAAMESDLAGKLGLTKELVPVSNTRSMIGKHSMIHNDLTPVMEVDPETYEVRANGELLTCEPATELPMAQRYFLF
;
A
#
# COMPACT_ATOMS: atom_id res chain seq x y z
N ALA A 1 14.63 -4.25 7.05
CA ALA A 1 13.87 -3.64 5.94
C ALA A 1 12.83 -4.60 5.32
N LYS A 2 13.22 -5.71 4.67
CA LYS A 2 12.31 -6.61 3.94
C LYS A 2 11.09 -7.10 4.75
N ARG A 3 11.30 -7.50 6.02
CA ARG A 3 10.20 -7.89 6.92
C ARG A 3 9.11 -6.83 7.06
N TYR A 4 9.47 -5.54 7.12
CA TYR A 4 8.53 -4.44 7.40
C TYR A 4 7.83 -3.94 6.14
N ILE A 5 8.54 -3.82 5.01
CA ILE A 5 7.91 -3.40 3.74
C ILE A 5 6.85 -4.42 3.30
N ALA A 6 7.08 -5.72 3.54
CA ALA A 6 6.10 -6.76 3.25
C ALA A 6 4.77 -6.58 4.01
N LYS A 7 4.77 -5.92 5.18
CA LYS A 7 3.57 -5.76 6.03
C LYS A 7 2.51 -4.85 5.42
N TYR A 8 2.91 -3.89 4.58
CA TYR A 8 1.98 -2.95 3.94
C TYR A 8 1.96 -3.05 2.42
N THR A 9 2.77 -3.93 1.82
CA THR A 9 2.76 -4.18 0.37
C THR A 9 2.22 -5.58 0.06
N ILE A 10 3.04 -6.63 0.14
CA ILE A 10 2.72 -7.95 -0.42
C ILE A 10 1.81 -8.78 0.49
N ASN A 11 1.96 -8.70 1.82
CA ASN A 11 1.16 -9.52 2.74
C ASN A 11 -0.33 -9.11 2.75
N PRO A 12 -0.70 -7.80 2.75
CA PRO A 12 -2.08 -7.41 2.53
C PRO A 12 -2.62 -7.86 1.17
N ALA A 13 -1.80 -7.80 0.11
CA ALA A 13 -2.21 -8.22 -1.23
C ALA A 13 -2.47 -9.74 -1.29
N LEU A 14 -1.66 -10.55 -0.61
CA LEU A 14 -1.87 -11.99 -0.45
C LEU A 14 -3.16 -12.27 0.33
N ALA A 15 -3.33 -11.61 1.48
CA ALA A 15 -4.51 -11.80 2.33
C ALA A 15 -5.82 -11.44 1.62
N GLN A 16 -5.81 -10.44 0.75
CA GLN A 16 -6.97 -10.00 -0.01
C GLN A 16 -7.12 -10.66 -1.38
N GLY A 17 -6.21 -11.57 -1.76
CA GLY A 17 -6.34 -12.29 -3.02
C GLY A 17 -6.08 -11.43 -4.26
N VAL A 18 -5.24 -10.41 -4.13
CA VAL A 18 -4.88 -9.46 -5.22
C VAL A 18 -3.38 -9.44 -5.51
N SER A 19 -2.64 -10.38 -4.92
CA SER A 19 -1.17 -10.45 -5.02
C SER A 19 -0.64 -10.70 -6.43
N GLU A 20 -1.46 -11.23 -7.34
CA GLU A 20 -1.10 -11.35 -8.77
C GLU A 20 -1.03 -9.99 -9.47
N TYR A 21 -1.73 -8.99 -8.94
CA TYR A 21 -1.88 -7.67 -9.58
C TYR A 21 -1.07 -6.57 -8.88
N VAL A 22 -0.94 -6.61 -7.55
CA VAL A 22 -0.33 -5.53 -6.75
C VAL A 22 0.49 -6.08 -5.58
N GLY A 23 1.16 -5.17 -4.84
CA GLY A 23 1.82 -5.47 -3.57
C GLY A 23 3.34 -5.69 -3.65
N SER A 24 3.92 -5.68 -4.85
CA SER A 24 5.37 -5.77 -5.05
C SER A 24 5.76 -5.26 -6.45
N VAL A 25 7.04 -4.97 -6.62
CA VAL A 25 7.62 -4.60 -7.92
C VAL A 25 8.13 -5.87 -8.59
N GLU A 26 7.25 -6.51 -9.35
CA GLU A 26 7.52 -7.77 -10.07
C GLU A 26 6.93 -7.67 -11.49
N PRO A 27 7.59 -8.25 -12.52
CA PRO A 27 7.04 -8.30 -13.87
C PRO A 27 5.64 -8.91 -13.91
N GLY A 28 4.76 -8.34 -14.73
CA GLY A 28 3.36 -8.80 -14.88
C GLY A 28 2.36 -8.15 -13.92
N LYS A 29 2.82 -7.47 -12.85
CA LYS A 29 1.95 -6.71 -11.94
C LYS A 29 1.65 -5.31 -12.48
N LEU A 30 0.59 -4.69 -11.96
CA LEU A 30 0.27 -3.29 -12.22
C LEU A 30 1.45 -2.41 -11.80
N ALA A 31 1.78 -1.42 -12.64
CA ALA A 31 2.84 -0.45 -12.37
C ALA A 31 2.41 0.61 -11.33
N ASP A 32 2.14 0.13 -10.12
CA ASP A 32 1.79 0.90 -8.94
C ASP A 32 3.04 1.13 -8.09
N ILE A 33 3.68 2.28 -8.32
CA ILE A 33 5.04 2.56 -7.85
C ILE A 33 5.04 3.89 -7.11
N VAL A 34 5.73 3.92 -5.97
CA VAL A 34 5.97 5.17 -5.22
C VAL A 34 7.47 5.46 -5.24
N ILE A 35 7.83 6.66 -5.68
CA ILE A 35 9.22 7.11 -5.77
C ILE A 35 9.55 7.97 -4.55
N TRP A 36 10.74 7.75 -4.00
CA TRP A 36 11.19 8.39 -2.78
C TRP A 36 12.61 8.91 -2.94
N SER A 37 12.81 10.18 -2.60
CA SER A 37 14.12 10.67 -2.17
C SER A 37 14.46 10.03 -0.83
N PRO A 38 15.68 9.46 -0.63
CA PRO A 38 16.04 8.75 0.60
C PRO A 38 15.80 9.54 1.88
N ALA A 39 16.03 10.86 1.86
CA ALA A 39 15.82 11.74 3.00
C ALA A 39 14.36 11.83 3.48
N PHE A 40 13.39 11.48 2.63
CA PHE A 40 11.95 11.53 2.90
C PHE A 40 11.28 10.15 2.87
N PHE A 41 12.06 9.06 2.81
CA PHE A 41 11.54 7.70 2.68
C PHE A 41 10.53 7.37 3.79
N GLY A 42 9.33 6.96 3.38
CA GLY A 42 8.21 6.63 4.27
C GLY A 42 7.47 7.84 4.86
N VAL A 43 7.89 9.07 4.57
CA VAL A 43 7.29 10.31 5.11
C VAL A 43 6.54 11.10 4.03
N LYS A 44 7.27 11.54 3.00
CA LYS A 44 6.76 12.40 1.92
C LYS A 44 7.29 11.90 0.56
N PRO A 45 6.54 11.09 -0.20
CA PRO A 45 7.01 10.59 -1.51
C PRO A 45 7.17 11.72 -2.52
N ASP A 46 8.04 11.54 -3.51
CA ASP A 46 8.24 12.54 -4.56
C ASP A 46 7.10 12.46 -5.59
N MET A 47 6.73 11.24 -5.97
CA MET A 47 5.62 10.96 -6.87
C MET A 47 5.00 9.58 -6.63
N VAL A 48 3.72 9.45 -6.97
CA VAL A 48 2.92 8.24 -6.95
C VAL A 48 2.48 7.93 -8.37
N ILE A 49 2.81 6.73 -8.83
CA ILE A 49 2.48 6.19 -10.14
C ILE A 49 1.45 5.09 -9.94
N LYS A 50 0.37 5.13 -10.73
CA LYS A 50 -0.66 4.09 -10.77
C LYS A 50 -0.79 3.58 -12.19
N SER A 51 -0.68 2.27 -12.37
CA SER A 51 -0.76 1.59 -13.67
C SER A 51 0.07 2.30 -14.75
N GLY A 52 1.25 2.83 -14.39
CA GLY A 52 2.16 3.52 -15.31
C GLY A 52 1.96 5.03 -15.48
N THR A 53 0.92 5.64 -14.89
CA THR A 53 0.67 7.09 -14.97
C THR A 53 0.84 7.77 -13.62
N ILE A 54 1.47 8.94 -13.58
CA ILE A 54 1.61 9.72 -12.34
C ILE A 54 0.23 10.26 -11.92
N THR A 55 -0.18 9.96 -10.68
CA THR A 55 -1.47 10.40 -10.11
C THR A 55 -1.29 11.51 -9.07
N SER A 56 -0.14 11.57 -8.40
CA SER A 56 0.19 12.65 -7.47
C SER A 56 1.70 12.86 -7.42
N ALA A 57 2.12 14.11 -7.26
CA ALA A 57 3.52 14.47 -7.07
C ALA A 57 3.66 15.73 -6.21
N ARG A 58 4.83 15.91 -5.61
CA ARG A 58 5.22 17.20 -5.01
C ARG A 58 5.54 18.18 -6.14
N MET A 59 4.76 19.24 -6.24
CA MET A 59 4.85 20.19 -7.34
C MET A 59 4.87 21.62 -6.81
N GLY A 60 5.79 22.43 -7.35
CA GLY A 60 5.95 23.84 -7.04
C GLY A 60 4.84 24.74 -7.55
N ASP A 61 5.16 26.03 -7.71
CA ASP A 61 4.28 27.00 -8.32
C ASP A 61 4.07 26.71 -9.83
N PRO A 62 2.82 26.46 -10.28
CA PRO A 62 2.52 26.19 -11.68
C PRO A 62 2.76 27.38 -12.62
N ASN A 63 2.87 28.61 -12.12
CA ASN A 63 3.17 29.79 -12.93
C ASN A 63 4.68 30.10 -13.00
N ALA A 64 5.53 29.32 -12.33
CA ALA A 64 6.97 29.51 -12.37
C ALA A 64 7.59 28.95 -13.67
N SER A 65 8.84 29.32 -13.95
CA SER A 65 9.55 28.90 -15.16
C SER A 65 9.91 27.42 -15.22
N ILE A 66 9.95 26.74 -14.08
CA ILE A 66 10.28 25.32 -13.88
C ILE A 66 9.45 24.77 -12.71
N PRO A 67 9.32 23.44 -12.49
CA PRO A 67 8.40 22.85 -11.51
C PRO A 67 8.85 22.89 -10.04
N THR A 68 10.07 23.32 -9.75
CA THR A 68 10.71 23.31 -8.42
C THR A 68 10.53 24.56 -7.54
N PRO A 69 10.20 25.76 -8.04
CA PRO A 69 9.98 26.96 -7.23
C PRO A 69 8.81 26.80 -6.25
N GLN A 70 8.95 27.44 -5.09
CA GLN A 70 7.97 27.34 -3.99
C GLN A 70 6.67 28.11 -4.32
N PRO A 71 5.53 27.73 -3.72
CA PRO A 71 5.36 26.67 -2.72
C PRO A 71 5.23 25.27 -3.34
N SER A 72 6.01 24.32 -2.82
CA SER A 72 5.94 22.91 -3.20
C SER A 72 5.03 22.13 -2.25
N HIS A 73 3.94 21.59 -2.79
CA HIS A 73 3.02 20.72 -2.08
C HIS A 73 2.48 19.63 -3.00
N TYR A 74 1.77 18.65 -2.43
CA TYR A 74 1.15 17.60 -3.24
C TYR A 74 0.04 18.19 -4.09
N ARG A 75 0.04 17.82 -5.38
CA ARG A 75 -1.01 18.13 -6.33
C ARG A 75 -1.44 16.85 -7.04
N PRO A 76 -2.71 16.70 -7.42
CA PRO A 76 -3.11 15.64 -8.34
C PRO A 76 -2.47 15.89 -9.71
N MET A 77 -2.03 14.81 -10.35
CA MET A 77 -1.39 14.82 -11.68
C MET A 77 -2.35 14.24 -12.72
N PHE A 78 -1.94 14.16 -13.98
CA PHE A 78 -2.82 13.76 -15.09
C PHE A 78 -3.53 12.41 -14.88
N GLY A 79 -2.89 11.44 -14.20
CA GLY A 79 -3.50 10.15 -13.86
C GLY A 79 -4.67 10.24 -12.88
N ALA A 80 -4.91 11.39 -12.26
CA ALA A 80 -6.04 11.63 -11.35
C ALA A 80 -7.26 12.28 -12.05
N TYR A 81 -7.22 12.48 -13.38
CA TYR A 81 -8.26 13.22 -14.10
C TYR A 81 -8.85 12.44 -15.28
N GLY A 82 -10.13 12.70 -15.55
CA GLY A 82 -10.85 12.24 -16.73
C GLY A 82 -10.72 10.74 -17.00
N ALA A 83 -10.58 10.38 -18.27
CA ALA A 83 -10.40 9.00 -18.70
C ALA A 83 -9.04 8.41 -18.28
N SER A 84 -8.05 9.24 -17.95
CA SER A 84 -6.76 8.76 -17.46
C SER A 84 -6.91 8.14 -16.06
N LEU A 85 -7.78 8.68 -15.20
CA LEU A 85 -8.13 8.08 -13.92
C LEU A 85 -8.72 6.68 -14.09
N THR A 86 -9.65 6.52 -15.03
CA THR A 86 -10.31 5.23 -15.25
C THR A 86 -9.34 4.21 -15.87
N ALA A 87 -8.47 4.63 -16.78
CA ALA A 87 -7.44 3.78 -17.39
C ALA A 87 -6.29 3.44 -16.43
N SER A 88 -6.03 4.29 -15.43
CA SER A 88 -4.93 4.13 -14.48
C SER A 88 -5.37 3.52 -13.14
N SER A 89 -6.57 2.95 -13.06
CA SER A 89 -7.08 2.30 -11.86
C SER A 89 -7.96 1.10 -12.18
N VAL A 90 -7.94 0.13 -11.28
CA VAL A 90 -8.77 -1.07 -11.35
C VAL A 90 -9.73 -1.11 -10.16
N THR A 91 -10.83 -1.84 -10.30
CA THR A 91 -11.74 -2.16 -9.21
C THR A 91 -11.69 -3.67 -8.97
N PHE A 92 -11.26 -4.08 -7.78
CA PHE A 92 -11.27 -5.49 -7.40
C PHE A 92 -12.68 -5.96 -7.04
N VAL A 93 -13.11 -7.09 -7.59
CA VAL A 93 -14.45 -7.67 -7.41
C VAL A 93 -14.37 -9.17 -7.18
N SER A 94 -15.46 -9.83 -6.78
CA SER A 94 -15.50 -11.29 -6.72
C SER A 94 -15.49 -11.90 -8.12
N ALA A 95 -15.00 -13.15 -8.24
CA ALA A 95 -15.07 -13.89 -9.50
C ALA A 95 -16.51 -14.00 -10.03
N ALA A 96 -17.50 -14.24 -9.15
CA ALA A 96 -18.90 -14.28 -9.52
C ALA A 96 -19.42 -12.96 -10.11
N ALA A 97 -18.92 -11.81 -9.62
CA ALA A 97 -19.29 -10.51 -10.18
C ALA A 97 -18.77 -10.35 -11.62
N MET A 98 -17.53 -10.77 -11.89
CA MET A 98 -16.97 -10.81 -13.25
C MET A 98 -17.79 -11.68 -14.19
N GLU A 99 -18.13 -12.90 -13.76
CA GLU A 99 -18.94 -13.84 -14.54
C GLU A 99 -20.35 -13.33 -14.83
N SER A 100 -20.87 -12.45 -13.97
CA SER A 100 -22.22 -11.90 -14.10
C SER A 100 -22.33 -10.66 -15.01
N ASP A 101 -21.26 -10.26 -15.72
CA ASP A 101 -21.19 -9.00 -16.48
C ASP A 101 -21.57 -7.77 -15.63
N LEU A 102 -20.99 -7.67 -14.44
CA LEU A 102 -21.28 -6.53 -13.54
C LEU A 102 -20.89 -5.19 -14.18
N ALA A 103 -19.80 -5.17 -14.95
CA ALA A 103 -19.33 -3.95 -15.63
C ALA A 103 -20.39 -3.42 -16.61
N GLY A 104 -20.93 -4.28 -17.48
CA GLY A 104 -21.99 -3.91 -18.41
C GLY A 104 -23.26 -3.47 -17.70
N LYS A 105 -23.70 -4.22 -16.68
CA LYS A 105 -24.92 -3.92 -15.91
C LYS A 105 -24.90 -2.56 -15.22
N LEU A 106 -23.73 -2.13 -14.74
CA LEU A 106 -23.58 -0.89 -13.98
C LEU A 106 -22.95 0.25 -14.82
N GLY A 107 -22.64 0.01 -16.09
CA GLY A 107 -21.97 1.00 -16.95
C GLY A 107 -20.58 1.41 -16.43
N LEU A 108 -19.83 0.48 -15.83
CA LEU A 108 -18.52 0.76 -15.27
C LEU A 108 -17.47 0.87 -16.36
N THR A 109 -16.65 1.91 -16.30
CA THR A 109 -15.57 2.18 -17.26
C THR A 109 -14.19 1.78 -16.75
N LYS A 110 -14.04 1.56 -15.44
CA LYS A 110 -12.82 1.02 -14.85
C LYS A 110 -12.73 -0.47 -15.10
N GLU A 111 -11.51 -0.95 -15.33
CA GLU A 111 -11.24 -2.38 -15.42
C GLU A 111 -11.63 -3.06 -14.10
N LEU A 112 -12.41 -4.13 -14.20
CA LEU A 112 -12.75 -4.98 -13.07
C LEU A 112 -11.77 -6.15 -13.03
N VAL A 113 -11.23 -6.44 -11.84
CA VAL A 113 -10.24 -7.48 -11.63
C VAL A 113 -10.75 -8.44 -10.55
N PRO A 114 -10.80 -9.76 -10.81
CA PRO A 114 -11.28 -10.70 -9.81
C PRO A 114 -10.26 -10.89 -8.68
N VAL A 115 -10.75 -10.92 -7.43
CA VAL A 115 -9.97 -11.46 -6.31
C VAL A 115 -9.93 -12.98 -6.39
N SER A 116 -8.79 -13.58 -6.05
CA SER A 116 -8.57 -15.02 -6.10
C SER A 116 -7.84 -15.52 -4.86
N ASN A 117 -7.89 -16.83 -4.59
CA ASN A 117 -7.08 -17.46 -3.53
C ASN A 117 -7.19 -16.81 -2.12
N THR A 118 -8.41 -16.53 -1.65
CA THR A 118 -8.65 -15.95 -0.31
C THR A 118 -8.98 -16.99 0.77
N ARG A 119 -8.87 -18.28 0.45
CA ARG A 119 -9.36 -19.40 1.29
C ARG A 119 -8.25 -20.41 1.59
N SER A 120 -8.21 -21.51 0.83
CA SER A 120 -7.51 -22.74 1.20
C SER A 120 -6.01 -22.73 0.89
N MET A 121 -5.52 -21.92 -0.04
CA MET A 121 -4.07 -21.87 -0.36
C MET A 121 -3.33 -20.71 0.33
N ILE A 122 -3.97 -20.06 1.31
CA ILE A 122 -3.35 -18.99 2.10
C ILE A 122 -3.48 -19.24 3.61
N GLY A 123 -2.41 -18.97 4.34
CA GLY A 123 -2.37 -19.00 5.80
C GLY A 123 -1.21 -18.18 6.33
N LYS A 124 -0.94 -18.26 7.64
CA LYS A 124 0.17 -17.52 8.25
C LYS A 124 1.53 -17.85 7.60
N HIS A 125 1.73 -19.12 7.24
CA HIS A 125 2.92 -19.60 6.53
C HIS A 125 3.16 -18.94 5.17
N SER A 126 2.12 -18.39 4.54
CA SER A 126 2.21 -17.69 3.25
C SER A 126 2.67 -16.24 3.39
N MET A 127 2.73 -15.69 4.61
CA MET A 127 3.08 -14.29 4.85
C MET A 127 4.59 -14.08 4.68
N ILE A 128 4.97 -13.40 3.61
CA ILE A 128 6.36 -13.14 3.24
C ILE A 128 7.10 -12.45 4.39
N HIS A 129 8.16 -13.11 4.87
CA HIS A 129 9.03 -12.69 5.99
C HIS A 129 8.32 -12.52 7.35
N ASN A 130 7.06 -12.97 7.49
CA ASN A 130 6.18 -12.73 8.64
C ASN A 130 5.32 -13.96 8.97
N ASP A 131 5.89 -15.15 8.90
CA ASP A 131 5.22 -16.45 8.99
C ASP A 131 5.21 -17.10 10.38
N LEU A 132 5.82 -16.45 11.38
CA LEU A 132 5.91 -16.98 12.74
C LEU A 132 4.53 -17.28 13.37
N THR A 133 4.42 -18.47 13.96
CA THR A 133 3.26 -18.96 14.74
C THR A 133 3.72 -19.45 16.12
N PRO A 134 4.18 -18.55 17.01
CA PRO A 134 4.57 -18.93 18.37
C PRO A 134 3.34 -19.35 19.21
N VAL A 135 3.60 -20.07 20.30
CA VAL A 135 2.59 -20.24 21.35
C VAL A 135 2.47 -18.91 22.09
N MET A 136 1.31 -18.26 21.95
CA MET A 136 1.02 -16.97 22.57
C MET A 136 0.23 -17.19 23.87
N GLU A 137 0.65 -16.54 24.94
CA GLU A 137 -0.02 -16.54 26.23
C GLU A 137 -0.25 -15.09 26.67
N VAL A 138 -1.42 -14.82 27.24
CA VAL A 138 -1.77 -13.52 27.81
C VAL A 138 -2.33 -13.76 29.20
N ASP A 139 -1.68 -13.18 30.21
CA ASP A 139 -2.16 -13.26 31.59
C ASP A 139 -3.42 -12.37 31.74
N PRO A 140 -4.55 -12.90 32.24
CA PRO A 140 -5.82 -12.17 32.27
C PRO A 140 -5.89 -11.08 33.37
N GLU A 141 -4.99 -11.10 34.36
CA GLU A 141 -4.97 -10.14 35.46
C GLU A 141 -3.95 -9.03 35.24
N THR A 142 -2.76 -9.38 34.76
CA THR A 142 -1.62 -8.47 34.58
C THR A 142 -1.46 -7.96 33.14
N TYR A 143 -2.10 -8.64 32.17
CA TYR A 143 -1.95 -8.40 30.73
C TYR A 143 -0.53 -8.65 30.18
N GLU A 144 0.32 -9.35 30.93
CA GLU A 144 1.61 -9.81 30.41
C GLU A 144 1.42 -10.69 29.18
N VAL A 145 2.16 -10.38 28.12
CA VAL A 145 2.14 -11.16 26.87
C VAL A 145 3.42 -11.97 26.77
N ARG A 146 3.29 -13.27 26.56
CA ARG A 146 4.43 -14.18 26.36
C ARG A 146 4.36 -14.88 25.00
N ALA A 147 5.52 -15.08 24.39
CA ALA A 147 5.66 -15.94 23.21
C ALA A 147 6.67 -17.05 23.51
N ASN A 148 6.24 -18.30 23.43
CA ASN A 148 7.05 -19.46 23.81
C ASN A 148 7.65 -19.33 25.24
N GLY A 149 6.86 -18.80 26.18
CA GLY A 149 7.27 -18.55 27.57
C GLY A 149 8.08 -17.26 27.82
N GLU A 150 8.60 -16.62 26.77
CA GLU A 150 9.37 -15.37 26.86
C GLU A 150 8.44 -14.15 26.97
N LEU A 151 8.65 -13.32 27.99
CA LEU A 151 7.90 -12.06 28.19
C LEU A 151 8.22 -11.07 27.07
N LEU A 152 7.18 -10.61 26.37
CA LEU A 152 7.28 -9.58 25.34
C LEU A 152 6.95 -8.22 25.96
N THR A 153 7.97 -7.38 26.12
CA THR A 153 7.82 -6.00 26.60
C THR A 153 8.77 -5.06 25.89
N CYS A 154 8.44 -3.77 25.86
CA CYS A 154 9.33 -2.71 25.42
C CYS A 154 8.99 -1.39 26.12
N GLU A 155 9.99 -0.57 26.34
CA GLU A 155 9.79 0.78 26.87
C GLU A 155 9.14 1.69 25.81
N PRO A 156 8.26 2.63 26.22
CA PRO A 156 7.69 3.61 25.32
C PRO A 156 8.77 4.58 24.81
N ALA A 157 8.74 4.89 23.51
CA ALA A 157 9.64 5.86 22.92
C ALA A 157 9.23 7.29 23.28
N THR A 158 10.19 8.15 23.65
CA THR A 158 9.96 9.57 23.97
C THR A 158 10.07 10.49 22.74
N GLU A 159 10.73 10.02 21.69
CA GLU A 159 10.87 10.71 20.39
C GLU A 159 10.89 9.65 19.27
N LEU A 160 10.43 10.02 18.08
CA LEU A 160 10.41 9.14 16.91
C LEU A 160 11.10 9.79 15.70
N PRO A 161 11.78 8.99 14.86
CA PRO A 161 12.16 9.44 13.53
C PRO A 161 10.90 9.72 12.70
N MET A 162 11.06 10.33 11.52
CA MET A 162 9.94 10.55 10.59
C MET A 162 8.81 11.42 11.18
N ALA A 163 9.10 12.27 12.18
CA ALA A 163 8.11 13.10 12.88
C ALA A 163 8.45 14.60 12.75
N GLN A 164 8.70 15.30 13.87
CA GLN A 164 8.80 16.77 13.98
C GLN A 164 9.73 17.45 12.94
N ARG A 165 10.77 16.75 12.46
CA ARG A 165 11.67 17.26 11.42
C ARG A 165 10.97 17.56 10.09
N TYR A 166 9.89 16.85 9.77
CA TYR A 166 9.33 16.81 8.41
C TYR A 166 7.99 17.53 8.28
N PHE A 167 7.28 17.75 9.38
CA PHE A 167 5.91 18.27 9.37
C PHE A 167 5.87 19.68 9.94
N LEU A 168 5.05 20.53 9.31
CA LEU A 168 4.83 21.89 9.78
C LEU A 168 3.97 21.91 11.07
N PHE A 169 3.10 20.92 11.21
CA PHE A 169 2.21 20.66 12.33
C PHE A 169 2.16 19.16 12.60
#